data_AF-A0A2N4YP27-F1
#
_entry.id   AF-A0A2N4YP27-F1
#
_cell.length_a   1.000
_cell.length_b   1.000
_cell.length_c   1.000
_cell.angle_alpha   90.00
_cell.angle_beta   90.00
_cell.angle_gamma   90.00
#
_symmetry.space_group_name_H-M   'P 1'
#
loop_
_entity.id
_entity.type
_entity.pdbx_description
1 polymer ?
#
loop_
_entity_poly.entity_id
_entity_poly.type
_entity_poly.pdbx_seq_one_letter_code
_entity_poly.pdbx_strand_id
1 'polypeptide(L)'
;VIEKRIVAAGEADFVICFYNPRSRGREGHLARAFALLVASKSPDTPVGVVKSAGRKKQEKWLTTLGEMDFAPVDMTSLVIVGNKATYIDNGLMITPRGYAL
;
A
#
# COMPACT_ATOMS: atom_id res chain seq x y z
N VAL A 1 -17.73 -5.40 5.98
CA VAL A 1 -17.42 -4.01 6.41
C VAL A 1 -16.05 -3.54 5.91
N ILE A 2 -14.94 -4.23 6.22
CA ILE A 2 -13.59 -3.78 5.84
C ILE A 2 -13.39 -3.73 4.32
N GLU A 3 -13.82 -4.74 3.56
CA GLU A 3 -13.73 -4.73 2.09
C GLU A 3 -14.43 -3.49 1.48
N LYS A 4 -15.61 -3.13 1.99
CA LYS A 4 -16.34 -1.94 1.55
C LYS A 4 -15.54 -0.65 1.79
N ARG A 5 -14.79 -0.56 2.90
CA ARG A 5 -13.90 0.59 3.16
C ARG A 5 -12.75 0.63 2.16
N ILE A 6 -12.17 -0.52 1.83
CA ILE A 6 -11.07 -0.62 0.87
C ILE A 6 -11.53 -0.20 -0.52
N VAL A 7 -12.67 -0.73 -0.99
CA VAL A 7 -13.25 -0.37 -2.29
C VAL A 7 -13.55 1.13 -2.34
N ALA A 8 -14.27 1.67 -1.35
CA ALA A 8 -14.60 3.10 -1.32
C ALA A 8 -13.35 3.99 -1.25
N ALA A 9 -12.31 3.57 -0.53
CA ALA A 9 -11.05 4.32 -0.47
C ALA A 9 -10.30 4.31 -1.81
N GLY A 10 -10.37 3.19 -2.54
CA GLY A 10 -9.83 3.07 -3.89
C GLY A 10 -10.58 3.94 -4.89
N GLU A 11 -11.91 3.89 -4.89
CA GLU A 11 -12.78 4.68 -5.76
C GLU A 11 -12.63 6.20 -5.53
N ALA A 12 -12.45 6.61 -4.28
CA ALA A 12 -12.18 8.01 -3.91
C ALA A 12 -10.72 8.45 -4.15
N ASP A 13 -9.90 7.58 -4.74
CA ASP A 13 -8.47 7.79 -5.02
C ASP A 13 -7.64 8.29 -3.81
N PHE A 14 -7.93 7.75 -2.63
CA PHE A 14 -7.09 8.03 -1.47
C PHE A 14 -5.72 7.36 -1.61
N VAL A 15 -4.73 7.97 -0.96
CA VAL A 15 -3.54 7.24 -0.50
C VAL A 15 -3.97 6.39 0.69
N ILE A 16 -3.61 5.10 0.69
CA ILE A 16 -4.10 4.11 1.67
C ILE A 16 -2.92 3.56 2.46
N CYS A 17 -3.00 3.58 3.79
CA CYS A 17 -2.01 2.95 4.66
C CYS A 17 -2.63 1.77 5.42
N PHE A 18 -2.11 0.57 5.21
CA PHE A 18 -2.51 -0.64 5.91
C PHE A 18 -1.66 -0.86 7.16
N TYR A 19 -2.34 -0.87 8.30
CA TYR A 19 -1.78 -1.24 9.61
C TYR A 19 -2.08 -2.72 9.90
N ASN A 20 -1.16 -3.37 10.61
CA ASN A 20 -1.25 -4.80 10.93
C ASN A 20 -1.53 -5.67 9.68
N PRO A 21 -0.78 -5.47 8.58
CA PRO A 21 -1.16 -5.95 7.26
C PRO A 21 -1.19 -7.48 7.15
N ARG A 22 -0.33 -8.19 7.90
CA ARG A 22 -0.24 -9.66 7.83
C ARG A 22 0.07 -10.27 9.19
N SER A 23 -0.70 -11.28 9.58
CA SER A 23 -0.49 -12.08 10.80
C SER A 23 -0.88 -13.53 10.55
N ARG A 24 -0.47 -14.46 11.42
CA ARG A 24 -0.68 -15.92 11.27
C ARG A 24 -2.14 -16.32 11.02
N GLY A 25 -3.10 -15.63 11.64
CA GLY A 25 -4.53 -15.92 11.47
C GLY A 25 -5.19 -15.23 10.27
N ARG A 26 -4.47 -14.39 9.54
CA ARG A 26 -5.01 -13.48 8.51
C ARG A 26 -4.06 -13.31 7.33
N GLU A 27 -3.31 -14.34 6.97
CA GLU A 27 -2.22 -14.22 5.99
C GLU A 27 -2.68 -13.74 4.60
N GLY A 28 -3.91 -14.08 4.18
CA GLY A 28 -4.46 -13.68 2.88
C GLY A 28 -5.16 -12.32 2.83
N HIS A 29 -5.33 -11.62 3.96
CA HIS A 29 -6.14 -10.39 3.99
C HIS A 29 -5.51 -9.25 3.18
N LEU A 30 -4.19 -9.08 3.24
CA LEU A 30 -3.51 -8.05 2.47
C LEU A 30 -3.63 -8.32 0.96
N ALA A 31 -3.42 -9.56 0.53
CA ALA A 31 -3.58 -9.95 -0.88
C ALA A 31 -5.03 -9.70 -1.35
N ARG A 32 -6.02 -10.03 -0.52
CA ARG A 32 -7.44 -9.72 -0.80
C ARG A 32 -7.68 -8.21 -0.91
N ALA A 33 -7.08 -7.40 -0.04
CA ALA A 33 -7.20 -5.94 -0.11
C ALA A 33 -6.61 -5.41 -1.43
N PHE A 34 -5.45 -5.91 -1.86
CA PHE A 34 -4.84 -5.54 -3.14
C PHE A 34 -5.73 -5.94 -4.32
N ALA A 35 -6.28 -7.15 -4.32
CA ALA A 35 -7.20 -7.60 -5.35
C ALA A 35 -8.46 -6.70 -5.49
N LEU A 36 -8.96 -6.14 -4.39
CA LEU A 36 -10.06 -5.18 -4.42
C LEU A 36 -9.65 -3.81 -4.99
N LEU A 37 -8.41 -3.38 -4.74
CA LEU A 37 -7.89 -2.10 -5.23
C LEU A 37 -7.62 -2.10 -6.74
N VAL A 38 -7.32 -3.25 -7.35
CA VAL A 38 -7.09 -3.37 -8.81
C VAL A 38 -8.28 -2.87 -9.64
N ALA A 39 -9.51 -2.89 -9.08
CA ALA A 39 -10.69 -2.35 -9.77
C ALA A 39 -10.68 -0.81 -9.91
N SER A 40 -9.90 -0.09 -9.10
CA SER A 40 -9.91 1.39 -9.05
C SER A 40 -8.53 2.04 -9.20
N LYS A 41 -7.45 1.26 -9.09
CA LYS A 41 -6.05 1.73 -9.18
C LYS A 41 -5.28 0.96 -10.26
N SER A 42 -4.31 1.65 -10.87
CA SER A 42 -3.43 1.05 -11.87
C SER A 42 -2.53 -0.02 -11.22
N PRO A 43 -2.21 -1.14 -11.91
CA PRO A 43 -1.16 -2.05 -11.44
C PRO A 43 0.18 -1.34 -11.20
N ASP A 44 0.48 -0.25 -11.92
CA ASP A 44 1.71 0.53 -11.76
C ASP A 44 1.66 1.51 -10.57
N THR A 45 0.55 1.60 -9.84
CA THR A 45 0.44 2.50 -8.69
C THR A 45 1.54 2.18 -7.67
N PRO A 46 2.38 3.16 -7.28
CA PRO A 46 3.47 2.91 -6.34
C PRO A 46 2.97 2.38 -4.99
N VAL A 47 3.72 1.44 -4.45
CA VAL A 47 3.54 0.88 -3.12
C VAL A 47 4.85 0.99 -2.35
N GLY A 48 4.78 1.62 -1.19
CA GLY A 48 5.88 1.70 -0.24
C GLY A 48 5.63 0.80 0.94
N VAL A 49 6.65 0.04 1.35
CA VAL A 49 6.59 -0.74 2.58
C VAL A 49 7.71 -0.31 3.50
N VAL A 50 7.38 -0.12 4.77
CA VAL A 50 8.36 0.05 5.84
C VAL A 50 8.12 -0.99 6.91
N LYS A 51 9.18 -1.72 7.26
CA LYS A 51 9.18 -2.75 8.29
C LYS A 51 10.02 -2.30 9.47
N SER A 52 9.51 -2.52 10.68
CA SER A 52 10.20 -2.14 11.92
C SER A 52 10.63 -0.67 11.93
N ALA A 53 9.75 0.22 11.45
CA ALA A 53 9.99 1.67 11.40
C ALA A 53 10.44 2.21 12.78
N GLY A 54 11.50 3.03 12.78
CA GLY A 54 12.08 3.61 13.99
C GLY A 54 12.84 2.64 14.90
N ARG A 55 13.15 1.42 14.43
CA ARG A 55 13.86 0.38 15.20
C ARG A 55 15.15 -0.05 14.51
N LYS A 56 16.02 -0.75 15.23
CA LYS A 56 17.35 -1.20 14.74
C LYS A 56 17.30 -2.02 13.45
N LYS A 57 16.23 -2.79 13.21
CA LYS A 57 16.04 -3.63 12.01
C LYS A 57 15.09 -2.97 11.00
N GLN A 58 15.10 -1.63 10.90
CA GLN A 58 14.25 -0.95 9.94
C GLN A 58 14.66 -1.33 8.51
N GLU A 59 13.67 -1.73 7.73
CA GLU A 59 13.82 -1.99 6.29
C GLU A 59 12.72 -1.22 5.56
N LYS A 60 13.03 -0.74 4.35
CA LYS A 60 12.04 -0.13 3.47
C LYS A 60 12.31 -0.54 2.03
N TRP A 61 11.25 -0.71 1.26
CA TRP A 61 11.35 -0.97 -0.16
C TRP A 61 10.16 -0.36 -0.89
N LEU A 62 10.34 -0.17 -2.19
CA LEU A 62 9.33 0.27 -3.13
C LEU A 62 8.99 -0.87 -4.08
N THR A 63 7.74 -0.91 -4.50
CA THR A 63 7.21 -1.81 -5.53
C THR A 63 5.96 -1.14 -6.13
N THR A 64 5.15 -1.88 -6.87
CA THR A 64 3.88 -1.44 -7.43
C THR A 64 2.73 -2.30 -6.91
N LEU A 65 1.49 -1.88 -7.18
CA LEU A 65 0.30 -2.65 -6.83
C LEU A 65 0.31 -4.03 -7.50
N GLY A 66 0.78 -4.12 -8.75
CA GLY A 66 0.83 -5.35 -9.54
C GLY A 66 2.00 -6.28 -9.21
N GLU A 67 3.12 -5.74 -8.73
CA GLU A 67 4.35 -6.49 -8.47
C GLU A 67 4.58 -6.79 -6.98
N MET A 68 3.60 -6.51 -6.13
CA MET A 68 3.73 -6.65 -4.68
C MET A 68 3.95 -8.12 -4.27
N ASP A 69 5.12 -8.40 -3.67
CA ASP A 69 5.36 -9.63 -2.90
C ASP A 69 4.92 -9.44 -1.45
N PHE A 70 3.97 -10.27 -1.01
CA PHE A 70 3.42 -10.24 0.36
C PHE A 70 4.23 -11.06 1.36
N ALA A 71 5.15 -11.93 0.91
CA ALA A 71 5.94 -12.80 1.77
C ALA A 71 6.78 -12.06 2.84
N PRO A 72 7.49 -10.95 2.53
CA PRO A 72 8.31 -10.24 3.52
C PRO A 72 7.52 -9.38 4.53
N VAL A 73 6.22 -9.17 4.27
CA VAL A 73 5.33 -8.34 5.09
C VAL A 73 4.86 -9.11 6.33
N ASP A 74 4.93 -8.47 7.49
CA ASP A 74 4.48 -9.03 8.78
C ASP A 74 3.82 -7.97 9.68
N MET A 75 3.56 -8.33 10.95
CA MET A 75 2.91 -7.45 11.93
C MET A 75 3.70 -6.19 12.28
N THR A 76 4.98 -6.09 11.91
CA THR A 76 5.81 -4.91 12.12
C THR A 76 5.91 -4.02 10.88
N SER A 77 5.16 -4.36 9.83
CA SER A 77 5.17 -3.66 8.55
C SER A 77 4.01 -2.66 8.44
N LEU A 78 4.26 -1.55 7.76
CA LEU A 78 3.25 -0.64 7.22
C LEU A 78 3.33 -0.71 5.69
N VAL A 79 2.19 -0.87 5.04
CA VAL A 79 2.08 -0.89 3.58
C VAL A 79 1.29 0.32 3.13
N ILE A 80 1.89 1.16 2.30
CA ILE A 80 1.31 2.39 1.78
C ILE A 80 1.08 2.23 0.29
N VAL A 81 -0.17 2.35 -0.16
CA VAL A 81 -0.56 2.35 -1.58
C VAL A 81 -0.85 3.78 -2.00
N GLY A 82 -0.19 4.22 -3.08
CA GLY A 82 -0.36 5.56 -3.63
C GLY A 82 -1.74 5.82 -4.23
N ASN A 83 -1.95 7.07 -4.61
CA ASN A 83 -3.07 7.49 -5.47
C ASN A 83 -2.59 7.69 -6.92
N LYS A 84 -3.48 8.12 -7.82
CA LYS A 84 -3.15 8.31 -9.26
C LYS A 84 -2.06 9.34 -9.51
N ALA A 85 -1.86 10.30 -8.60
CA ALA A 85 -0.81 11.31 -8.72
C ALA A 85 0.53 10.87 -8.11
N THR A 86 0.57 9.73 -7.42
CA THR A 86 1.77 9.25 -6.75
C THR A 86 2.74 8.63 -7.74
N TYR A 87 4.01 9.01 -7.68
CA TYR A 87 5.08 8.47 -8.52
C TYR A 87 6.33 8.15 -7.68
N ILE A 88 7.29 7.45 -8.30
CA ILE A 88 8.61 7.19 -7.71
C ILE A 88 9.64 8.07 -8.41
N ASP A 89 10.43 8.81 -7.63
CA ASP A 89 11.58 9.55 -8.12
C ASP A 89 12.74 9.42 -7.13
N ASN A 90 13.96 9.19 -7.64
CA ASN A 90 15.17 9.03 -6.84
C ASN A 90 15.03 8.08 -5.63
N GLY A 91 14.31 6.96 -5.81
CA GLY A 91 14.06 5.97 -4.75
C GLY A 91 13.11 6.44 -3.64
N LEU A 92 12.34 7.50 -3.90
CA LEU A 92 11.31 8.04 -3.01
C LEU A 92 9.94 7.91 -3.66
N MET A 93 8.94 7.55 -2.85
CA MET A 93 7.53 7.59 -3.25
C MET A 93 6.98 8.97 -2.93
N ILE A 94 6.50 9.70 -3.94
CA ILE A 94 6.11 11.10 -3.87
C ILE A 94 4.67 11.25 -4.33
N THR A 95 3.82 11.86 -3.50
CA THR A 95 2.50 12.35 -3.91
C THR A 95 2.58 13.88 -3.93
N PRO A 96 2.48 14.53 -5.11
CA PRO A 96 2.42 15.98 -5.23
C PRO A 96 1.36 16.59 -4.32
N ARG A 97 1.64 17.81 -3.86
CA ARG A 97 0.61 18.63 -3.22
C ARG A 97 -0.26 19.27 -4.31
N GLY A 98 -1.54 19.44 -3.98
CA GLY A 98 -2.51 20.07 -4.86
C GLY A 98 -3.43 19.02 -5.46
N TYR A 99 -4.73 19.25 -5.29
CA TYR A 99 -5.77 18.56 -6.05
C TYR A 99 -6.31 19.56 -7.07
N ALA A 100 -6.42 19.16 -8.32
CA ALA A 100 -7.29 19.88 -9.25
C ALA A 100 -8.73 19.53 -8.83
N LEU A 101 -9.48 20.51 -8.35
CA LEU A 101 -10.91 20.38 -8.07
C LEU A 101 -11.71 20.51 -9.37
#